data_AF-F0Y0P3-F1
#
_entry.id   AF-F0Y0P3-F1
#
_cell.length_a   1.000
_cell.length_b   1.000
_cell.length_c   1.000
_cell.angle_alpha   90.00
_cell.angle_beta   90.00
_cell.angle_gamma   90.00
#
_symmetry.space_group_name_H-M   'P 1'
#
loop_
_entity.id
_entity.type
_entity.pdbx_description
1 polymer ?
#
loop_
_entity_poly.entity_id
_entity_poly.type
_entity_poly.pdbx_seq_one_letter_code
_entity_poly.pdbx_strand_id
1 'polypeptide(L)'
;KLRAWQLGLTGFPLVDAAMRQLWVWGWMPNYVRHVVASFLVEHLHLDWRHGEAWFHDTLVDADAAINAFMWQNGGRSGMDQWNFVMHPVHAAKNCDPEGDYVRRWCPELAALPRDHIHQPWRAPASL
;
A
#
# COMPACT_ATOMS: atom_id res chain seq x y z
N LYS A 1 -12.04 3.82 -7.93
CA LYS A 1 -10.58 3.78 -7.65
C LYS A 1 -10.29 3.97 -6.17
N LEU A 2 -10.63 5.11 -5.56
CA LEU A 2 -10.39 5.37 -4.13
C LEU A 2 -10.94 4.26 -3.20
N ARG A 3 -12.22 3.88 -3.38
CA ARG A 3 -12.83 2.83 -2.55
C ARG A 3 -12.12 1.47 -2.65
N ALA A 4 -11.64 1.10 -3.84
CA ALA A 4 -10.88 -0.13 -4.03
C ALA A 4 -9.53 -0.07 -3.32
N TRP A 5 -8.86 1.10 -3.31
CA TRP A 5 -7.65 1.31 -2.52
C TRP A 5 -7.93 1.22 -1.01
N GLN A 6 -8.96 1.91 -0.52
CA GLN A 6 -9.35 1.87 0.90
C GLN A 6 -9.66 0.46 1.41
N LEU A 7 -10.27 -0.38 0.56
CA LEU A 7 -10.65 -1.76 0.90
C LEU A 7 -9.59 -2.82 0.60
N GLY A 8 -8.44 -2.45 0.02
CA GLY A 8 -7.42 -3.42 -0.40
C GLY A 8 -7.93 -4.39 -1.50
N LEU A 9 -8.52 -3.82 -2.55
CA LEU A 9 -9.06 -4.50 -3.74
C LEU A 9 -8.46 -3.90 -5.03
N THR A 10 -7.19 -3.52 -4.99
CA THR A 10 -6.48 -2.88 -6.11
C THR A 10 -5.92 -3.88 -7.12
N GLY A 11 -5.75 -5.13 -6.71
CA GLY A 11 -5.08 -6.16 -7.49
C GLY A 11 -3.56 -6.12 -7.34
N PHE A 12 -3.00 -5.23 -6.51
CA PHE A 12 -1.58 -5.18 -6.15
C PHE A 12 -1.39 -5.74 -4.74
N PRO A 13 -0.87 -6.97 -4.58
CA PRO A 13 -0.96 -7.72 -3.32
C PRO A 13 -0.37 -7.02 -2.10
N LEU A 14 0.76 -6.32 -2.23
CA LEU A 14 1.35 -5.56 -1.11
C LEU A 14 0.45 -4.39 -0.67
N VAL A 15 -0.14 -3.67 -1.62
CA VAL A 15 -1.05 -2.56 -1.33
C VAL A 15 -2.31 -3.10 -0.67
N ASP A 16 -2.86 -4.19 -1.20
CA ASP A 16 -4.07 -4.82 -0.68
C ASP A 16 -3.85 -5.36 0.74
N ALA A 17 -2.71 -6.03 0.97
CA ALA A 17 -2.31 -6.51 2.28
C ALA A 17 -2.18 -5.37 3.31
N ALA A 18 -1.56 -4.26 2.93
CA ALA A 18 -1.37 -3.11 3.81
C ALA A 18 -2.68 -2.42 4.19
N MET A 19 -3.57 -2.23 3.21
CA MET A 19 -4.86 -1.60 3.44
C MET A 19 -5.79 -2.50 4.27
N ARG A 20 -5.68 -3.83 4.14
CA ARG A 20 -6.37 -4.78 5.01
C ARG A 20 -5.78 -4.81 6.42
N GLN A 21 -4.46 -4.76 6.56
CA GLN A 21 -3.81 -4.63 7.86
C GLN A 21 -4.27 -3.35 8.59
N LEU A 22 -4.28 -2.22 7.88
CA LEU A 22 -4.77 -0.95 8.39
C LEU A 22 -6.17 -1.08 8.97
N TRP A 23 -7.08 -1.68 8.22
CA TRP A 23 -8.46 -1.81 8.65
C TRP A 23 -8.63 -2.67 9.90
N VAL A 24 -7.86 -3.76 10.00
CA VAL A 24 -8.00 -4.72 11.11
C VAL A 24 -7.28 -4.26 12.37
N TRP A 25 -6.10 -3.65 12.24
CA TRP A 25 -5.25 -3.28 13.39
C TRP A 25 -5.14 -1.78 13.65
N GLY A 26 -5.59 -0.96 12.72
CA GLY A 26 -5.37 0.49 12.75
C GLY A 26 -3.90 0.88 12.66
N TRP A 27 -3.02 -0.01 12.18
CA TRP A 27 -1.59 0.23 12.09
C TRP A 27 -0.98 -0.53 10.92
N MET A 28 0.01 0.06 10.26
CA MET A 28 0.87 -0.65 9.31
C MET A 28 2.33 -0.15 9.40
N PRO A 29 3.32 -0.95 8.98
CA PRO A 29 4.73 -0.55 9.01
C PRO A 29 4.99 0.68 8.12
N ASN A 30 5.89 1.56 8.55
CA ASN A 30 6.14 2.84 7.89
C ASN A 30 6.49 2.70 6.39
N TYR A 31 7.34 1.73 6.03
CA TYR A 31 7.70 1.49 4.63
C TYR A 31 6.47 1.23 3.75
N VAL A 32 5.48 0.48 4.25
CA VAL A 32 4.27 0.16 3.49
C VAL A 32 3.31 1.35 3.43
N ARG A 33 3.33 2.25 4.42
CA ARG A 33 2.62 3.55 4.35
C ARG A 33 3.08 4.36 3.13
N HIS A 34 4.38 4.41 2.90
CA HIS A 34 4.94 5.11 1.72
C HIS A 34 4.51 4.45 0.41
N VAL A 35 4.50 3.12 0.35
CA VAL A 35 4.08 2.37 -0.84
C VAL A 35 2.63 2.67 -1.17
N VAL A 36 1.71 2.57 -0.21
CA VAL A 36 0.28 2.81 -0.49
C VAL A 36 -0.02 4.28 -0.80
N ALA A 37 0.73 5.22 -0.22
CA ALA A 37 0.62 6.64 -0.55
C ALA A 37 1.13 6.95 -1.96
N SER A 38 2.32 6.45 -2.32
CA SER A 38 2.86 6.57 -3.68
C SER A 38 1.95 5.88 -4.70
N PHE A 39 1.33 4.75 -4.35
CA PHE A 39 0.35 4.09 -5.21
C PHE A 39 -0.89 4.95 -5.46
N LEU A 40 -1.46 5.56 -4.40
CA LEU A 40 -2.64 6.42 -4.51
C LEU A 40 -2.37 7.64 -5.43
N VAL A 41 -1.23 8.31 -5.26
CA VAL A 41 -0.89 9.51 -6.02
C VAL A 41 -0.40 9.17 -7.43
N GLU A 42 0.55 8.25 -7.57
CA GLU A 42 1.28 8.05 -8.83
C GLU A 42 0.64 6.98 -9.72
N HIS A 43 -0.01 5.95 -9.16
CA HIS A 43 -0.63 4.89 -9.96
C HIS A 43 -2.14 5.12 -10.18
N LEU A 44 -2.84 5.65 -9.18
CA LEU A 44 -4.27 5.94 -9.30
C LEU A 44 -4.57 7.36 -9.77
N HIS A 45 -3.58 8.26 -9.72
CA HIS A 45 -3.72 9.69 -10.02
C HIS A 45 -4.83 10.37 -9.21
N LEU A 46 -4.89 10.05 -7.91
CA LEU A 46 -5.86 10.64 -6.98
C LEU A 46 -5.19 11.72 -6.10
N ASP A 47 -5.99 12.68 -5.65
CA ASP A 47 -5.54 13.71 -4.71
C ASP A 47 -5.09 13.06 -3.39
N TRP A 48 -3.89 13.43 -2.93
CA TRP A 48 -3.28 12.93 -1.70
C TRP A 48 -4.14 13.19 -0.47
N ARG A 49 -4.98 14.23 -0.47
CA ARG A 49 -5.88 14.57 0.65
C ARG A 49 -6.90 13.47 0.93
N HIS A 50 -7.24 12.65 -0.06
CA HIS A 50 -8.09 11.47 0.17
C HIS A 50 -7.39 10.40 0.99
N GLY A 51 -6.09 10.23 0.77
CA GLY A 51 -5.27 9.32 1.55
C GLY A 51 -5.02 9.85 2.96
N GLU A 52 -4.73 11.15 3.08
CA GLU A 52 -4.55 11.84 4.36
C GLU A 52 -5.77 11.67 5.26
N ALA A 53 -6.97 11.99 4.76
CA ALA A 53 -8.21 11.84 5.51
C ALA A 53 -8.48 10.38 5.90
N TRP A 54 -8.20 9.42 5.00
CA TRP A 54 -8.38 8.00 5.31
C TRP A 54 -7.42 7.53 6.40
N PHE A 55 -6.15 7.92 6.34
CA PHE A 55 -5.15 7.59 7.35
C PHE A 55 -5.47 8.24 8.69
N HIS A 56 -5.97 9.48 8.68
CA HIS A 56 -6.39 10.17 9.89
C HIS A 56 -7.55 9.45 10.61
N ASP A 57 -8.49 8.89 9.85
CA ASP A 57 -9.67 8.18 10.38
C ASP A 57 -9.35 6.76 10.87
N THR A 58 -8.30 6.12 10.34
CA THR A 58 -8.06 4.68 10.53
C THR A 58 -6.78 4.32 11.28
N LEU A 59 -5.78 5.20 11.33
CA LEU A 59 -4.58 4.94 12.10
C LEU A 59 -4.80 5.21 13.58
N VAL A 60 -4.48 4.25 14.44
CA VAL A 60 -4.48 4.46 15.90
C VAL A 60 -3.38 5.42 16.34
N ASP A 61 -2.34 5.58 15.52
CA ASP A 61 -1.24 6.52 15.70
C ASP A 61 -1.37 7.76 14.82
N ALA A 62 -2.59 8.09 14.36
CA ALA A 62 -2.85 9.30 13.60
C ALA A 62 -2.42 10.54 14.40
N ASP A 63 -1.39 11.22 13.87
CA ASP A 63 -0.91 12.51 14.37
C ASP A 63 -1.14 13.57 13.29
N ALA A 64 -1.77 14.69 13.66
CA ALA A 64 -2.16 15.72 12.70
C ALA A 64 -0.98 16.35 11.96
N ALA A 65 0.18 16.49 12.61
CA ALA A 65 1.36 17.08 12.00
C ALA A 65 2.08 16.06 11.12
N ILE A 66 2.32 14.85 11.64
CA ILE A 66 3.05 13.79 10.91
C ILE A 66 2.24 13.33 9.70
N ASN A 67 0.94 13.07 9.85
CA ASN A 67 0.09 12.59 8.75
C ASN A 67 0.07 13.61 7.59
N ALA A 68 -0.24 14.87 7.90
CA ALA A 68 -0.29 15.92 6.88
C ALA A 68 1.06 16.11 6.19
N PHE A 69 2.16 16.15 6.95
CA PHE A 69 3.50 16.31 6.39
C PHE A 69 3.88 15.16 5.43
N MET A 70 3.65 13.92 5.84
CA MET A 70 4.00 12.75 5.02
C MET A 70 3.16 12.67 3.74
N TRP A 71 1.88 13.00 3.80
CA TRP A 71 1.02 13.03 2.62
C TRP A 71 1.34 14.19 1.68
N GLN A 72 1.74 15.35 2.20
CA GLN A 72 2.24 16.46 1.37
C GLN A 72 3.52 16.09 0.61
N ASN A 73 4.42 15.34 1.25
CA ASN A 73 5.66 14.87 0.62
C ASN A 73 5.37 13.90 -0.54
N GLY A 74 4.48 12.92 -0.32
CA GLY A 74 4.03 12.01 -1.37
C GLY A 74 3.19 12.67 -2.46
N GLY A 75 2.43 13.72 -2.10
CA GLY A 75 1.65 14.55 -3.00
C GLY A 75 2.44 15.66 -3.71
N ARG A 76 3.78 15.69 -3.59
CA ARG A 76 4.67 16.69 -4.21
C ARG A 76 4.28 18.14 -3.94
N SER A 77 3.74 18.39 -2.75
CA SER A 77 3.38 19.73 -2.27
C SER A 77 4.06 20.11 -0.96
N GLY A 78 4.74 19.15 -0.32
CA GLY A 78 5.52 19.36 0.90
C GLY A 78 6.88 19.99 0.68
N MET A 79 7.59 20.23 1.78
CA MET A 79 8.96 20.75 1.76
C MET A 79 10.00 19.67 1.39
N ASP A 80 9.72 18.40 1.68
CA ASP A 80 10.58 17.25 1.36
C ASP A 80 9.89 16.32 0.36
N GLN A 81 9.71 16.81 -0.86
CA GLN A 81 8.94 16.11 -1.88
C GLN A 81 9.63 14.82 -2.32
N TRP A 82 8.85 13.74 -2.41
CA TRP A 82 9.37 12.48 -2.95
C TRP A 82 9.57 12.60 -4.46
N ASN A 83 10.83 12.74 -4.87
CA ASN A 83 11.22 12.81 -6.28
C ASN A 83 11.36 11.43 -6.94
N PHE A 84 10.81 10.38 -6.34
CA PHE A 84 10.84 9.01 -6.81
C PHE A 84 9.44 8.39 -6.70
N VAL A 85 9.18 7.36 -7.52
CA VAL A 85 7.93 6.58 -7.47
C VAL A 85 8.25 5.20 -6.91
N MET A 86 7.52 4.77 -5.90
CA MET A 86 7.65 3.42 -5.36
C MET A 86 6.78 2.47 -6.18
N HIS A 87 7.41 1.75 -7.11
CA HIS A 87 6.70 0.71 -7.85
C HIS A 87 6.27 -0.42 -6.88
N PRO A 88 4.97 -0.72 -6.73
CA PRO A 88 4.44 -1.55 -5.65
C PRO A 88 5.05 -2.95 -5.64
N VAL A 89 5.29 -3.53 -6.82
CA VAL A 89 5.91 -4.85 -6.98
C VAL A 89 7.38 -4.86 -6.57
N HIS A 90 8.14 -3.80 -6.88
CA HIS A 90 9.56 -3.74 -6.50
C HIS A 90 9.69 -3.53 -5.00
N ALA A 91 8.85 -2.66 -4.43
CA ALA A 91 8.77 -2.47 -3.00
C ALA A 91 8.43 -3.78 -2.27
N ALA A 92 7.46 -4.55 -2.79
CA ALA A 92 7.05 -5.84 -2.23
C ALA A 92 8.19 -6.85 -2.21
N LYS A 93 8.94 -6.99 -3.30
CA LYS A 93 10.10 -7.89 -3.36
C LYS A 93 11.19 -7.52 -2.36
N ASN A 94 11.31 -6.24 -2.01
CA ASN A 94 12.30 -5.77 -1.04
C ASN A 94 11.85 -5.93 0.41
N CYS A 95 10.58 -5.62 0.73
CA CYS A 95 10.09 -5.63 2.12
C CYS A 95 9.41 -6.94 2.55
N ASP A 96 9.01 -7.77 1.58
CA ASP A 96 8.33 -9.06 1.81
C ASP A 96 8.85 -10.13 0.83
N PRO A 97 10.16 -10.48 0.87
CA PRO A 97 10.78 -11.34 -0.14
C PRO A 97 10.15 -12.73 -0.27
N GLU A 98 9.68 -13.30 0.84
CA GLU A 98 9.03 -14.62 0.87
C GLU A 98 7.50 -14.55 0.64
N GLY A 99 6.92 -13.35 0.74
CA GLY A 99 5.49 -13.12 0.53
C GLY A 99 4.63 -13.37 1.77
N ASP A 100 5.23 -13.64 2.93
CA ASP A 100 4.51 -13.99 4.16
C ASP A 100 3.54 -12.89 4.61
N TYR A 101 3.93 -11.63 4.42
CA TYR A 101 3.06 -10.50 4.73
C TYR A 101 1.82 -10.50 3.84
N VAL A 102 2.01 -10.71 2.53
CA VAL A 102 0.88 -10.86 1.60
C VAL A 102 0.03 -12.09 1.92
N ARG A 103 0.61 -13.26 2.20
CA ARG A 103 -0.17 -14.48 2.55
C ARG A 103 -1.05 -14.26 3.78
N ARG A 104 -0.53 -13.52 4.76
CA ARG A 104 -1.24 -13.24 6.01
C ARG A 104 -2.48 -12.37 5.79
N TRP A 105 -2.37 -11.33 4.96
CA TRP A 105 -3.42 -10.32 4.79
C TRP A 105 -4.29 -10.53 3.55
N CYS A 106 -3.81 -11.31 2.58
CA CYS A 106 -4.51 -11.76 1.39
C CYS A 106 -4.50 -13.30 1.34
N PRO A 107 -5.25 -13.98 2.24
CA PRO A 107 -5.24 -15.43 2.34
C PRO A 107 -5.69 -16.15 1.05
N GLU A 108 -6.47 -15.48 0.20
CA GLU A 108 -6.82 -15.98 -1.14
C GLU A 108 -5.61 -16.18 -2.05
N LEU A 109 -4.47 -15.53 -1.77
CA LEU A 109 -3.20 -15.68 -2.48
C LEU A 109 -2.24 -16.64 -1.77
N ALA A 110 -2.62 -17.21 -0.62
CA ALA A 110 -1.72 -18.00 0.22
C ALA A 110 -1.22 -19.29 -0.41
N ALA A 111 -1.85 -19.79 -1.48
CA ALA A 111 -1.40 -20.95 -2.23
C ALA A 111 -0.39 -20.61 -3.34
N LEU A 112 -0.25 -19.32 -3.71
CA LEU A 112 0.63 -18.95 -4.82
C LEU A 112 2.11 -19.17 -4.48
N PRO A 113 2.93 -19.68 -5.42
CA PRO A 113 4.37 -19.73 -5.23
C PRO A 113 4.96 -18.34 -4.95
N ARG A 114 6.06 -18.28 -4.19
CA ARG A 114 6.78 -17.04 -3.85
C ARG A 114 7.00 -16.14 -5.06
N ASP A 115 7.41 -16.72 -6.19
CA ASP A 115 7.77 -15.95 -7.38
C ASP A 115 6.56 -15.25 -8.04
N HIS A 116 5.35 -15.69 -7.73
CA HIS A 116 4.09 -15.15 -8.25
C HIS A 116 3.28 -14.36 -7.22
N ILE A 117 3.57 -14.46 -5.93
CA ILE A 117 2.71 -13.90 -4.88
C ILE A 117 2.54 -12.37 -4.99
N HIS A 118 3.58 -11.66 -5.45
CA HIS A 118 3.56 -10.21 -5.65
C HIS A 118 3.06 -9.79 -7.03
N GLN A 119 2.85 -10.75 -7.94
CA GLN A 119 2.40 -10.53 -9.32
C GLN A 119 1.49 -11.69 -9.77
N PRO A 120 0.33 -11.90 -9.12
CA PRO A 120 -0.55 -13.04 -9.40
C PRO A 120 -1.00 -13.09 -10.86
N TRP A 121 -1.13 -11.94 -11.54
CA TRP A 121 -1.47 -11.86 -12.96
C TRP A 121 -0.40 -12.44 -13.91
N ARG A 122 0.80 -12.77 -13.41
CA ARG A 122 1.84 -13.48 -14.17
C ARG A 122 1.91 -14.97 -13.85
N ALA A 123 1.06 -15.46 -12.93
CA ALA A 123 0.97 -16.88 -12.65
C ALA A 123 0.38 -17.62 -13.87
N PRO A 124 0.96 -18.76 -14.29
CA PRO A 124 0.34 -19.60 -15.31
C PRO A 124 -1.03 -20.09 -14.83
N ALA A 125 -1.98 -20.22 -15.75
CA ALA A 125 -3.36 -20.65 -15.45
C ALA A 125 -3.47 -22.10 -14.92
N SER A 126 -2.37 -22.85 -14.95
CA SER A 126 -2.28 -24.23 -14.43
C SER A 126 -2.03 -24.31 -12.92
N LEU A 127 -1.82 -23.18 -12.24
CA LEU A 127 -1.66 -23.09 -10.79
C LEU A 127 -3.00 -22.97 -10.06
#